data_AF-T2JGE8-F1
#
_entry.id   AF-T2JGE8-F1
#
_cell.length_a   1.000
_cell.length_b   1.000
_cell.length_c   1.000
_cell.angle_alpha   90.00
_cell.angle_beta   90.00
_cell.angle_gamma   90.00
#
_symmetry.space_group_name_H-M   'P 1'
#
loop_
_entity.id
_entity.type
_entity.pdbx_description
1 polymer ?
#
loop_
_entity_poly.entity_id
_entity_poly.type
_entity_poly.pdbx_seq_one_letter_code
_entity_poly.pdbx_strand_id
1 'polypeptide(L)'
;MKLTLIRKLVVVSTFALTSIIPWLAADASPFYEQEVNQEEFMAIARPYGGNKYDLLIIRQIPGKRQCWAEIQSNSVTTIDPLLLNFNFAGSCQRSTDSNGYSLRIDGQDLGLHYLLRLVRRNGELVLVGTHRKDPSQPDIVVGRTQGMPEGFLKIDLDQGWRFTRRAYNGRVLSHVYLTGDSTAILAQPADNPSDSSTMVSEFEPPVQEQTFTAETQPSPVSLGNNFNSRPSNSKLPPPPTPLVSNEPPPLPNFSELPPLQPPTTKSVSGVVPPPSPNAMRSPSRSTGTTQSYRVVVAVNSSRDKTRVRSLFPEAFSTSYQGRSMLQVGLFSDKDNAQKAEQSLRGLGLKPIIIH
;
A
#
# COMPACT_ATOMS: atom_id res chain seq x y z
N MET A 1 -53.24 -56.18 59.35
CA MET A 1 -53.21 -54.70 59.21
C MET A 1 -51.85 -54.36 58.57
N LYS A 2 -51.79 -53.93 57.30
CA LYS A 2 -51.65 -52.51 56.86
C LYS A 2 -50.72 -51.71 57.81
N LEU A 3 -49.67 -51.00 57.40
CA LEU A 3 -49.35 -50.37 56.12
C LEU A 3 -47.85 -49.94 56.14
N THR A 4 -47.18 -50.07 54.98
CA THR A 4 -46.13 -49.17 54.41
C THR A 4 -44.95 -48.67 55.25
N LEU A 5 -43.73 -48.91 54.74
CA LEU A 5 -42.74 -47.83 54.61
C LEU A 5 -41.94 -47.98 53.31
N ILE A 6 -42.04 -46.95 52.48
CA ILE A 6 -41.35 -46.76 51.21
C ILE A 6 -39.90 -46.35 51.53
N ARG A 7 -38.91 -47.00 50.93
CA ARG A 7 -37.55 -46.45 50.85
C ARG A 7 -37.04 -46.53 49.41
N LYS A 8 -36.91 -45.35 48.81
CA LYS A 8 -36.34 -45.10 47.49
C LYS A 8 -34.84 -45.39 47.53
N LEU A 9 -34.35 -46.23 46.64
CA LEU A 9 -32.93 -46.38 46.35
C LEU A 9 -32.56 -45.38 45.24
N VAL A 10 -31.80 -44.36 45.61
CA VAL A 10 -31.21 -43.39 44.68
C VAL A 10 -29.96 -44.03 44.09
N VAL A 11 -29.99 -44.32 42.80
CA VAL A 11 -28.81 -44.71 42.02
C VAL A 11 -28.08 -43.42 41.63
N VAL A 12 -26.93 -43.17 42.24
CA VAL A 12 -26.02 -42.08 41.83
C VAL A 12 -25.06 -42.67 40.79
N SER A 13 -25.43 -42.58 39.52
CA SER A 13 -24.50 -42.82 38.40
C SER A 13 -23.81 -41.50 38.05
N THR A 14 -22.60 -41.31 38.55
CA THR A 14 -21.69 -40.24 38.12
C THR A 14 -21.21 -40.50 36.70
N PHE A 15 -21.88 -39.93 35.69
CA PHE A 15 -21.33 -39.76 34.35
C PHE A 15 -20.35 -38.57 34.38
N ALA A 16 -19.05 -38.86 34.36
CA ALA A 16 -18.04 -37.86 34.08
C ALA A 16 -18.08 -37.52 32.58
N LEU A 17 -18.78 -36.45 32.20
CA LEU A 17 -18.63 -35.84 30.87
C LEU A 17 -17.27 -35.14 30.82
N THR A 18 -16.26 -35.82 30.31
CA THR A 18 -15.04 -35.18 29.82
C THR A 18 -15.37 -34.45 28.52
N SER A 19 -15.69 -33.16 28.63
CA SER A 19 -15.79 -32.26 27.48
C SER A 19 -14.42 -32.13 26.83
N ILE A 20 -14.18 -32.90 25.77
CA ILE A 20 -13.10 -32.62 24.82
C ILE A 20 -13.57 -31.38 24.06
N ILE A 21 -13.16 -30.20 24.51
CA ILE A 21 -13.31 -28.97 23.73
C ILE A 21 -12.25 -29.08 22.63
N PRO A 22 -12.60 -29.30 21.35
CA PRO A 22 -11.63 -29.17 20.28
C PRO A 22 -11.15 -27.72 20.33
N TRP A 23 -9.87 -27.51 20.60
CA TRP A 23 -9.22 -26.23 20.42
C TRP A 23 -9.23 -25.97 18.92
N LEU A 24 -10.29 -25.34 18.42
CA LEU A 24 -10.29 -24.76 17.09
C LEU A 24 -9.25 -23.65 17.13
N ALA A 25 -8.09 -23.90 16.51
CA ALA A 25 -7.13 -22.86 16.23
C ALA A 25 -7.84 -21.81 15.36
N ALA A 26 -8.09 -20.64 15.94
CA ALA A 26 -8.55 -19.48 15.20
C ALA A 26 -7.34 -18.93 14.43
N ASP A 27 -7.08 -19.46 13.24
CA ASP A 27 -6.11 -18.88 12.32
C ASP A 27 -6.77 -17.69 11.61
N ALA A 28 -7.03 -16.64 12.39
CA ALA A 28 -7.65 -15.44 11.90
C ALA A 28 -6.55 -14.41 11.62
N SER A 29 -5.85 -14.56 10.49
CA SER A 29 -5.40 -13.35 9.79
C SER A 29 -6.67 -12.49 9.65
N PRO A 30 -6.75 -11.29 10.27
CA PRO A 30 -7.96 -10.49 10.24
C PRO A 30 -8.36 -10.19 8.79
N PHE A 31 -7.36 -10.14 7.91
CA PHE A 31 -7.52 -9.93 6.50
C PHE A 31 -7.62 -11.24 5.73
N TYR A 32 -8.64 -11.32 4.89
CA TYR A 32 -8.82 -12.36 3.89
C TYR A 32 -8.68 -11.75 2.48
N GLU A 33 -8.65 -12.60 1.46
CA GLU A 33 -8.66 -12.18 0.06
C GLU A 33 -10.05 -12.28 -0.55
N GLN A 34 -10.36 -11.34 -1.43
CA GLN A 34 -11.58 -11.30 -2.22
C GLN A 34 -11.21 -11.41 -3.70
N GLU A 35 -11.85 -12.36 -4.38
CA GLU A 35 -11.75 -12.52 -5.83
C GLU A 35 -12.18 -11.25 -6.57
N VAL A 36 -11.50 -10.96 -7.67
CA VAL A 36 -11.77 -9.82 -8.54
C VAL A 36 -11.83 -10.25 -10.00
N ASN A 37 -12.52 -9.43 -10.81
CA ASN A 37 -12.44 -9.56 -12.26
C ASN A 37 -11.03 -9.18 -12.72
N GLN A 38 -10.33 -10.11 -13.36
CA GLN A 38 -8.93 -9.93 -13.78
C GLN A 38 -8.78 -8.85 -14.87
N GLU A 39 -9.80 -8.67 -15.72
CA GLU A 39 -9.81 -7.66 -16.78
C GLU A 39 -9.88 -6.23 -16.24
N GLU A 40 -10.27 -6.06 -14.96
CA GLU A 40 -10.22 -4.75 -14.31
C GLU A 40 -8.80 -4.37 -13.87
N PHE A 41 -7.82 -5.27 -13.91
CA PHE A 41 -6.49 -5.04 -13.36
C PHE A 41 -5.40 -5.16 -14.41
N MET A 42 -4.38 -4.31 -14.26
CA MET A 42 -3.22 -4.29 -15.14
C MET A 42 -1.96 -4.12 -14.30
N ALA A 43 -1.03 -5.07 -14.39
CA ALA A 43 0.33 -4.93 -13.87
C ALA A 43 1.23 -4.33 -14.94
N ILE A 44 1.97 -3.29 -14.56
CA ILE A 44 2.75 -2.46 -15.47
C ILE A 44 4.15 -2.27 -14.88
N ALA A 45 5.16 -2.50 -15.71
CA ALA A 45 6.51 -2.04 -15.46
C ALA A 45 6.59 -0.56 -15.82
N ARG A 46 6.62 0.32 -14.82
CA ARG A 46 6.70 1.77 -15.02
C ARG A 46 8.17 2.22 -14.95
N PRO A 47 8.68 2.93 -15.97
CA PRO A 47 10.01 3.53 -15.88
C PRO A 47 10.01 4.70 -14.90
N TYR A 48 11.04 4.78 -14.04
CA TYR A 48 11.21 5.91 -13.11
C TYR A 48 12.60 6.59 -13.23
N GLY A 49 13.38 6.23 -14.26
CA GLY A 49 14.65 6.86 -14.61
C GLY A 49 15.85 5.90 -14.54
N GLY A 50 16.92 6.21 -15.27
CA GLY A 50 18.16 5.42 -15.27
C GLY A 50 17.96 3.96 -15.70
N ASN A 51 17.04 3.68 -16.63
CA ASN A 51 16.63 2.33 -17.06
C ASN A 51 16.10 1.43 -15.92
N LYS A 52 15.59 2.03 -14.85
CA LYS A 52 14.96 1.33 -13.73
C LYS A 52 13.45 1.36 -13.84
N TYR A 53 12.83 0.30 -13.34
CA TYR A 53 11.40 0.06 -13.42
C TYR A 53 10.84 -0.33 -12.05
N ASP A 54 9.64 0.17 -11.73
CA ASP A 54 8.86 -0.26 -10.58
C ASP A 54 7.51 -0.85 -11.00
N LEU A 55 6.90 -1.62 -10.10
CA LEU A 55 5.59 -2.18 -10.33
C LEU A 55 4.51 -1.12 -10.08
N LEU A 56 3.71 -0.85 -11.11
CA LEU A 56 2.45 -0.14 -11.03
C LEU A 56 1.30 -1.12 -11.30
N ILE A 57 0.35 -1.23 -10.39
CA ILE A 57 -0.93 -1.90 -10.66
C ILE A 57 -2.00 -0.84 -10.81
N ILE A 58 -2.71 -0.87 -11.94
CA ILE A 58 -3.90 -0.07 -12.16
C ILE A 58 -5.13 -0.96 -12.03
N ARG A 59 -6.18 -0.41 -11.42
CA ARG A 59 -7.53 -0.96 -11.51
C ARG A 59 -8.46 -0.02 -12.28
N GLN A 60 -9.14 -0.55 -13.27
CA GLN A 60 -10.27 0.07 -13.96
C GLN A 60 -11.52 -0.03 -13.09
N ILE A 61 -12.20 1.10 -12.85
CA ILE A 61 -13.55 1.06 -12.28
C ILE A 61 -14.54 0.80 -13.43
N PRO A 62 -15.40 -0.24 -13.33
CA PRO A 62 -16.35 -0.57 -14.39
C PRO A 62 -17.26 0.60 -14.77
N GLY A 63 -17.49 0.78 -16.08
CA GLY A 63 -18.33 1.84 -16.63
C GLY A 63 -17.78 3.26 -16.47
N LYS A 64 -16.51 3.41 -16.08
CA LYS A 64 -15.82 4.71 -15.99
C LYS A 64 -14.86 4.90 -17.16
N ARG A 65 -14.20 6.06 -17.18
CA ARG A 65 -13.22 6.39 -18.22
C ARG A 65 -12.07 5.39 -18.20
N GLN A 66 -11.65 4.97 -19.39
CA GLN A 66 -10.56 4.03 -19.59
C GLN A 66 -9.25 4.54 -18.98
N CYS A 67 -8.57 3.69 -18.23
CA CYS A 67 -7.37 4.03 -17.46
C CYS A 67 -6.06 3.75 -18.20
N TRP A 68 -6.07 2.80 -19.14
CA TRP A 68 -4.91 2.45 -19.98
C TRP A 68 -5.35 1.98 -21.36
N ALA A 69 -4.43 2.01 -22.33
CA ALA A 69 -4.56 1.30 -23.59
C ALA A 69 -3.36 0.37 -23.80
N GLU A 70 -3.60 -0.81 -24.36
CA GLU A 70 -2.56 -1.76 -24.74
C GLU A 70 -2.13 -1.50 -26.20
N ILE A 71 -0.82 -1.48 -26.43
CA ILE A 71 -0.23 -1.31 -27.76
C ILE A 71 0.69 -2.51 -27.98
N GLN A 72 0.28 -3.42 -28.86
CA GLN A 72 1.04 -4.64 -29.13
C GLN A 72 2.01 -4.43 -30.30
N SER A 73 3.27 -4.83 -30.12
CA SER A 73 4.32 -4.76 -31.15
C SER A 73 5.28 -5.93 -31.00
N ASN A 74 5.45 -6.74 -32.05
CA ASN A 74 6.41 -7.85 -32.10
C ASN A 74 6.37 -8.76 -30.86
N SER A 75 5.18 -9.17 -30.43
CA SER A 75 4.92 -10.02 -29.25
C SER A 75 5.14 -9.37 -27.88
N VAL A 76 5.59 -8.11 -27.83
CA VAL A 76 5.67 -7.32 -26.59
C VAL A 76 4.50 -6.35 -26.53
N THR A 77 3.92 -6.18 -25.36
CA THR A 77 2.82 -5.22 -25.14
C THR A 77 3.32 -4.03 -24.33
N THR A 78 3.29 -2.84 -24.93
CA THR A 78 3.48 -1.58 -24.21
C THR A 78 2.13 -1.02 -23.77
N ILE A 79 2.16 -0.17 -22.75
CA ILE A 79 0.96 0.42 -22.15
C ILE A 79 1.00 1.94 -22.34
N ASP A 80 -0.09 2.52 -22.84
CA ASP A 80 -0.35 3.96 -22.73
C ASP A 80 -1.19 4.23 -21.48
N PRO A 81 -0.63 4.86 -20.42
CA PRO A 81 -1.33 5.14 -19.18
C PRO A 81 -2.27 6.35 -19.33
N LEU A 82 -3.41 6.15 -20.00
CA LEU A 82 -4.42 7.18 -20.29
C LEU A 82 -4.86 7.99 -19.06
N LEU A 83 -4.81 7.38 -17.87
CA LEU A 83 -5.11 8.02 -16.59
C LEU A 83 -4.28 9.29 -16.29
N LEU A 84 -3.13 9.47 -16.95
CA LEU A 84 -2.29 10.67 -16.82
C LEU A 84 -2.90 11.89 -17.54
N ASN A 85 -3.86 11.66 -18.44
CA ASN A 85 -4.44 12.68 -19.31
C ASN A 85 -5.76 13.26 -18.75
N PHE A 86 -6.17 12.87 -17.54
CA PHE A 86 -7.39 13.37 -16.90
C PHE A 86 -7.36 13.21 -15.39
N ASN A 87 -8.36 13.78 -14.69
CA ASN A 87 -8.56 13.50 -13.28
C ASN A 87 -9.07 12.06 -13.09
N PHE A 88 -8.15 11.15 -12.81
CA PHE A 88 -8.44 9.72 -12.67
C PHE A 88 -9.31 9.36 -11.45
N ALA A 89 -9.54 10.30 -10.51
CA ALA A 89 -10.30 10.03 -9.29
C ALA A 89 -11.71 9.49 -9.61
N GLY A 90 -12.03 8.33 -9.03
CA GLY A 90 -13.31 7.64 -9.26
C GLY A 90 -13.41 6.86 -10.58
N SER A 91 -12.40 6.95 -11.46
CA SER A 91 -12.31 6.13 -12.68
C SER A 91 -11.23 5.05 -12.58
N CYS A 92 -10.12 5.35 -11.91
CA CYS A 92 -8.98 4.45 -11.77
C CYS A 92 -8.54 4.37 -10.31
N GLN A 93 -8.02 3.23 -9.89
CA GLN A 93 -7.21 3.10 -8.67
C GLN A 93 -5.77 2.72 -9.05
N ARG A 94 -4.80 3.19 -8.28
CA ARG A 94 -3.38 2.90 -8.50
C ARG A 94 -2.76 2.33 -7.24
N SER A 95 -1.97 1.29 -7.40
CA SER A 95 -1.05 0.77 -6.38
C SER A 95 0.36 0.88 -6.93
N THR A 96 1.19 1.69 -6.28
CA THR A 96 2.52 2.10 -6.78
C THR A 96 3.66 1.60 -5.91
N ASP A 97 3.37 1.04 -4.74
CA ASP A 97 4.36 0.62 -3.76
C ASP A 97 3.86 -0.60 -2.96
N SER A 98 4.71 -1.06 -2.03
CA SER A 98 4.42 -2.18 -1.14
C SER A 98 3.29 -1.92 -0.13
N ASN A 99 2.79 -0.69 0.00
CA ASN A 99 1.57 -0.41 0.76
C ASN A 99 0.31 -0.67 -0.09
N GLY A 100 0.41 -0.53 -1.42
CA GLY A 100 -0.66 -0.75 -2.37
C GLY A 100 -0.80 -2.19 -2.86
N TYR A 101 0.29 -2.98 -2.81
CA TYR A 101 0.28 -4.38 -3.21
C TYR A 101 1.23 -5.28 -2.40
N SER A 102 0.97 -6.58 -2.39
CA SER A 102 1.88 -7.59 -1.83
C SER A 102 1.65 -8.98 -2.44
N LEU A 103 2.54 -9.92 -2.13
CA LEU A 103 2.40 -11.32 -2.49
C LEU A 103 1.52 -12.06 -1.51
N ARG A 104 0.70 -12.97 -2.03
CA ARG A 104 -0.09 -13.90 -1.23
C ARG A 104 -0.02 -15.28 -1.87
N ILE A 105 0.38 -16.30 -1.14
CA ILE A 105 0.49 -17.67 -1.66
C ILE A 105 -0.24 -18.59 -0.69
N ASP A 106 -1.11 -19.45 -1.21
CA ASP A 106 -1.88 -20.44 -0.43
C ASP A 106 -2.58 -19.85 0.80
N GLY A 107 -3.11 -18.62 0.66
CA GLY A 107 -3.79 -17.91 1.74
C GLY A 107 -2.86 -17.24 2.78
N GLN A 108 -1.53 -17.32 2.62
CA GLN A 108 -0.57 -16.61 3.47
C GLN A 108 -0.18 -15.26 2.85
N ASP A 109 -0.34 -14.16 3.58
CA ASP A 109 0.15 -12.84 3.19
C ASP A 109 1.67 -12.77 3.42
N LEU A 110 2.43 -12.60 2.35
CA LEU A 110 3.90 -12.57 2.36
C LEU A 110 4.45 -11.14 2.35
N GLY A 111 3.60 -10.11 2.40
CA GLY A 111 4.00 -8.71 2.29
C GLY A 111 4.96 -8.20 3.37
N LEU A 112 5.08 -8.91 4.50
CA LEU A 112 6.07 -8.59 5.55
C LEU A 112 7.45 -9.21 5.31
N HIS A 113 7.51 -10.29 4.52
CA HIS A 113 8.72 -11.09 4.31
C HIS A 113 9.31 -10.92 2.92
N TYR A 114 8.48 -10.61 1.93
CA TYR A 114 8.89 -10.44 0.53
C TYR A 114 8.59 -9.02 0.03
N LEU A 115 9.38 -8.60 -0.96
CA LEU A 115 9.16 -7.37 -1.74
C LEU A 115 9.00 -7.74 -3.21
N LEU A 116 8.05 -7.11 -3.88
CA LEU A 116 7.91 -7.20 -5.32
C LEU A 116 8.87 -6.24 -6.00
N ARG A 117 9.63 -6.75 -6.97
CA ARG A 117 10.64 -6.01 -7.72
C ARG A 117 10.64 -6.43 -9.19
N LEU A 118 11.04 -5.52 -10.06
CA LEU A 118 11.33 -5.84 -11.45
C LEU A 118 12.82 -6.03 -11.62
N VAL A 119 13.21 -7.19 -12.14
CA VAL A 119 14.60 -7.53 -12.44
C VAL A 119 14.73 -7.79 -13.93
N ARG A 120 15.87 -7.39 -14.50
CA ARG A 120 16.16 -7.65 -15.92
C ARG A 120 16.75 -9.04 -16.06
N ARG A 121 16.15 -9.89 -16.91
CA ARG A 121 16.65 -11.23 -17.25
C ARG A 121 16.42 -11.49 -18.72
N ASN A 122 17.41 -12.05 -19.42
CA ASN A 122 17.26 -12.53 -20.80
C ASN A 122 16.62 -11.53 -21.79
N GLY A 123 16.85 -10.22 -21.61
CA GLY A 123 16.30 -9.18 -22.50
C GLY A 123 14.87 -8.72 -22.19
N GLU A 124 14.26 -9.21 -21.12
CA GLU A 124 12.94 -8.78 -20.62
C GLU A 124 12.99 -8.31 -19.15
N LEU A 125 11.88 -7.79 -18.65
CA LEU A 125 11.68 -7.57 -17.22
C LEU A 125 10.85 -8.71 -16.63
N VAL A 126 11.30 -9.21 -15.48
CA VAL A 126 10.64 -10.25 -14.71
C VAL A 126 10.20 -9.66 -13.38
N LEU A 127 8.92 -9.79 -13.06
CA LEU A 127 8.37 -9.44 -11.77
C LEU A 127 8.66 -10.58 -10.78
N VAL A 128 9.41 -10.26 -9.73
CA VAL A 128 9.84 -11.23 -8.72
C VAL A 128 9.52 -10.78 -7.31
N GLY A 129 9.22 -11.74 -6.44
CA GLY A 129 9.21 -11.61 -5.00
C GLY A 129 10.58 -11.94 -4.42
N THR A 130 11.28 -10.94 -3.88
CA THR A 130 12.59 -11.11 -3.22
C THR A 130 12.41 -11.10 -1.70
N HIS A 131 13.07 -12.00 -0.99
CA HIS A 131 13.00 -12.03 0.47
C HIS A 131 13.74 -10.82 1.09
N ARG A 132 13.10 -10.14 2.05
CA ARG A 132 13.56 -8.85 2.59
C ARG A 132 14.85 -8.93 3.40
N LYS A 133 15.08 -10.04 4.10
CA LYS A 133 16.17 -10.18 5.09
C LYS A 133 17.25 -11.17 4.68
N ASP A 134 16.93 -12.08 3.77
CA ASP A 134 17.78 -13.21 3.41
C ASP A 134 17.89 -13.26 1.88
N PRO A 135 18.97 -12.73 1.31
CA PRO A 135 19.15 -12.68 -0.14
C PRO A 135 19.55 -14.05 -0.73
N SER A 136 19.78 -15.08 0.09
CA SER A 136 20.08 -16.43 -0.41
C SER A 136 18.81 -17.20 -0.79
N GLN A 137 17.65 -16.75 -0.32
CA GLN A 137 16.37 -17.32 -0.71
C GLN A 137 16.10 -17.08 -2.19
N PRO A 138 15.58 -18.09 -2.92
CA PRO A 138 15.29 -17.93 -4.34
C PRO A 138 14.17 -16.91 -4.54
N ASP A 139 14.27 -16.18 -5.65
CA ASP A 139 13.23 -15.28 -6.11
C ASP A 139 11.97 -16.06 -6.49
N ILE A 140 10.81 -15.56 -6.08
CA ILE A 140 9.51 -16.07 -6.50
C ILE A 140 9.12 -15.36 -7.80
N VAL A 141 9.09 -16.05 -8.93
CA VAL A 141 8.69 -15.45 -10.22
C VAL A 141 7.17 -15.34 -10.31
N VAL A 142 6.68 -14.15 -10.69
CA VAL A 142 5.26 -13.79 -10.69
C VAL A 142 4.71 -13.47 -12.08
N GLY A 143 5.55 -12.89 -12.96
CA GLY A 143 5.12 -12.47 -14.29
C GLY A 143 6.26 -11.83 -15.10
N ARG A 144 6.01 -11.60 -16.39
CA ARG A 144 7.02 -11.21 -17.39
C ARG A 144 6.50 -10.22 -18.42
N THR A 145 7.38 -9.44 -19.02
CA THR A 145 7.03 -8.44 -20.06
C THR A 145 7.25 -8.91 -21.50
N GLN A 146 7.79 -10.13 -21.72
CA GLN A 146 8.12 -10.72 -23.03
C GLN A 146 9.18 -9.96 -23.84
N GLY A 147 9.72 -8.87 -23.28
CA GLY A 147 10.73 -8.00 -23.87
C GLY A 147 10.85 -6.69 -23.10
N MET A 148 11.84 -5.87 -23.43
CA MET A 148 12.10 -4.61 -22.72
C MET A 148 12.34 -3.43 -23.68
N PRO A 149 11.36 -3.06 -24.53
CA PRO A 149 11.41 -1.78 -25.25
C PRO A 149 11.28 -0.62 -24.25
N GLU A 150 11.53 0.60 -24.72
CA GLU A 150 11.32 1.79 -23.90
C GLU A 150 9.83 2.04 -23.62
N GLY A 151 9.53 2.53 -22.42
CA GLY A 151 8.17 2.94 -22.04
C GLY A 151 7.56 2.11 -20.92
N PHE A 152 6.24 2.21 -20.76
CA PHE A 152 5.49 1.39 -19.81
C PHE A 152 5.22 0.03 -20.46
N LEU A 153 5.56 -1.05 -19.77
CA LEU A 153 5.42 -2.41 -20.32
C LEU A 153 4.35 -3.17 -19.56
N LYS A 154 3.52 -3.92 -20.28
CA LYS A 154 2.60 -4.88 -19.66
C LYS A 154 3.41 -5.98 -18.99
N ILE A 155 3.04 -6.33 -17.76
CA ILE A 155 3.53 -7.54 -17.11
C ILE A 155 2.40 -8.56 -17.20
N ASP A 156 2.60 -9.59 -18.02
CA ASP A 156 1.73 -10.75 -18.05
C ASP A 156 2.04 -11.61 -16.82
N LEU A 157 1.02 -11.89 -16.00
CA LEU A 157 1.18 -12.77 -14.85
C LEU A 157 1.39 -14.21 -15.33
N ASP A 158 2.37 -14.89 -14.76
CA ASP A 158 2.67 -16.27 -15.11
C ASP A 158 1.50 -17.19 -14.65
N GLN A 159 1.39 -18.38 -15.24
CA GLN A 159 0.30 -19.30 -14.91
C GLN A 159 0.26 -19.63 -13.41
N GLY A 160 -0.94 -19.61 -12.81
CA GLY A 160 -1.12 -19.82 -11.38
C GLY A 160 -1.11 -18.53 -10.55
N TRP A 161 -0.77 -17.39 -11.17
CA TRP A 161 -0.90 -16.06 -10.58
C TRP A 161 -2.15 -15.33 -11.05
N ARG A 162 -2.75 -14.56 -10.15
CA ARG A 162 -3.93 -13.74 -10.40
C ARG A 162 -4.01 -12.59 -9.40
N PHE A 163 -4.78 -11.55 -9.72
CA PHE A 163 -5.08 -10.49 -8.78
C PHE A 163 -6.20 -10.92 -7.81
N THR A 164 -6.06 -10.54 -6.54
CA THR A 164 -7.17 -10.45 -5.59
C THR A 164 -7.09 -9.14 -4.82
N ARG A 165 -8.06 -8.87 -3.96
CA ARG A 165 -8.02 -7.71 -3.06
C ARG A 165 -8.12 -8.12 -1.60
N ARG A 166 -7.42 -7.38 -0.75
CA ARG A 166 -7.56 -7.50 0.69
C ARG A 166 -8.97 -7.12 1.11
N ALA A 167 -9.55 -7.89 2.01
CA ALA A 167 -10.84 -7.61 2.62
C ALA A 167 -10.80 -7.80 4.14
N TYR A 168 -11.66 -7.05 4.83
CA TYR A 168 -11.80 -7.08 6.29
C TYR A 168 -13.27 -6.87 6.66
N ASN A 169 -13.85 -7.76 7.47
CA ASN A 169 -15.23 -7.66 7.95
C ASN A 169 -16.26 -7.33 6.84
N GLY A 170 -16.20 -8.05 5.71
CA GLY A 170 -17.12 -7.84 4.58
C GLY A 170 -16.82 -6.61 3.71
N ARG A 171 -15.75 -5.84 3.99
CA ARG A 171 -15.35 -4.68 3.19
C ARG A 171 -14.09 -4.99 2.38
N VAL A 172 -14.17 -4.75 1.07
CA VAL A 172 -13.01 -4.86 0.17
C VAL A 172 -12.18 -3.57 0.23
N LEU A 173 -10.90 -3.71 0.54
CA LEU A 173 -9.93 -2.61 0.72
C LEU A 173 -9.13 -2.35 -0.56
N SER A 174 -8.38 -1.24 -0.62
CA SER A 174 -7.62 -0.86 -1.82
C SER A 174 -6.42 -1.76 -2.12
N HIS A 175 -5.86 -2.43 -1.11
CA HIS A 175 -4.66 -3.25 -1.25
C HIS A 175 -4.92 -4.45 -2.18
N VAL A 176 -4.03 -4.64 -3.15
CA VAL A 176 -4.08 -5.70 -4.15
C VAL A 176 -3.11 -6.82 -3.78
N TYR A 177 -3.52 -8.06 -3.88
CA TYR A 177 -2.60 -9.18 -3.80
C TYR A 177 -2.29 -9.71 -5.19
N LEU A 178 -1.02 -10.00 -5.45
CA LEU A 178 -0.63 -10.96 -6.47
C LEU A 178 -0.71 -12.32 -5.80
N THR A 179 -1.78 -13.04 -6.10
CA THR A 179 -2.18 -14.29 -5.44
C THR A 179 -1.72 -15.46 -6.26
N GLY A 180 -0.97 -16.35 -5.63
CA GLY A 180 -0.42 -17.56 -6.22
C GLY A 180 -0.97 -18.81 -5.55
N ASP A 181 -1.17 -19.86 -6.33
CA ASP A 181 -1.37 -21.22 -5.84
C ASP A 181 -0.06 -21.99 -6.04
N SER A 182 0.54 -22.49 -4.95
CA SER A 182 1.87 -23.12 -5.03
C SER A 182 1.88 -24.35 -5.96
N THR A 183 0.77 -25.09 -6.04
CA THR A 183 0.67 -26.26 -6.92
C THR A 183 0.61 -25.84 -8.39
N ALA A 184 -0.11 -24.76 -8.70
CA ALA A 184 -0.18 -24.20 -10.06
C ALA A 184 1.14 -23.53 -10.48
N ILE A 185 1.86 -22.90 -9.54
CA ILE A 185 3.17 -22.30 -9.78
C ILE A 185 4.21 -23.38 -10.07
N LEU A 186 4.23 -24.47 -9.29
CA LEU A 186 5.19 -25.57 -9.45
C LEU A 186 4.92 -26.45 -10.69
N ALA A 187 3.70 -26.40 -11.25
CA ALA A 187 3.36 -27.10 -12.48
C ALA A 187 3.94 -26.44 -13.75
N GLN A 188 4.60 -25.28 -13.62
CA GLN A 188 5.30 -24.65 -14.72
C GLN A 188 6.53 -25.48 -15.11
N PRO A 189 6.84 -25.62 -16.42
CA PRO A 189 8.10 -26.20 -16.84
C PRO A 189 9.23 -25.36 -16.25
N ALA A 190 10.06 -25.99 -15.41
CA ALA A 190 11.23 -25.33 -14.85
C ALA A 190 12.08 -24.79 -16.00
N ASP A 191 12.30 -23.47 -16.04
CA ASP A 191 13.40 -22.90 -16.81
C ASP A 191 14.67 -23.63 -16.34
N ASN A 192 15.23 -24.49 -17.20
CA ASN A 192 16.36 -25.36 -16.90
C ASN A 192 17.50 -24.56 -16.25
N PRO A 193 18.00 -24.91 -15.05
CA PRO A 193 19.23 -24.37 -14.51
C PRO A 193 20.39 -25.11 -15.18
N SER A 194 20.66 -24.78 -16.44
CA SER A 194 21.87 -25.22 -17.13
C SER A 194 22.44 -24.05 -17.90
N ASP A 195 22.87 -23.05 -17.15
CA ASP A 195 24.00 -22.23 -17.57
C ASP A 195 24.79 -21.79 -16.33
N SER A 196 25.55 -22.74 -15.77
CA SER A 196 26.69 -22.41 -14.93
C SER A 196 27.80 -21.89 -15.83
N SER A 197 27.76 -20.59 -16.14
CA SER A 197 28.96 -19.84 -16.49
C SER A 197 29.26 -18.85 -15.38
N THR A 198 30.28 -19.22 -14.61
CA THR A 198 31.00 -18.39 -13.65
C THR A 198 31.36 -17.04 -14.28
N MET A 199 30.66 -15.97 -13.88
CA MET A 199 31.19 -14.61 -14.00
C MET A 199 31.02 -13.88 -12.67
N VAL A 200 32.12 -13.25 -12.29
CA VAL A 200 32.39 -12.62 -11.00
C VAL A 200 31.35 -11.57 -10.67
N SER A 201 30.69 -11.73 -9.53
CA SER A 201 29.70 -10.81 -8.98
C SER A 201 30.41 -9.56 -8.43
N GLU A 202 30.25 -8.44 -9.13
CA GLU A 202 30.46 -7.11 -8.57
C GLU A 202 29.33 -6.87 -7.56
N PHE A 203 29.66 -6.92 -6.28
CA PHE A 203 28.73 -6.78 -5.17
C PHE A 203 28.31 -5.31 -5.01
N GLU A 204 27.27 -4.87 -5.73
CA GLU A 204 26.63 -3.59 -5.44
C GLU A 204 25.76 -3.75 -4.17
N PRO A 205 25.98 -2.97 -3.10
CA PRO A 205 25.28 -3.16 -1.85
C PRO A 205 23.77 -2.88 -2.00
N PRO A 206 22.90 -3.63 -1.29
CA PRO A 206 21.47 -3.46 -1.40
C PRO A 206 21.05 -2.09 -0.86
N VAL A 207 20.28 -1.35 -1.67
CA VAL A 207 19.54 -0.17 -1.23
C VAL A 207 18.55 -0.62 -0.14
N GLN A 208 18.83 -0.24 1.10
CA GLN A 208 17.92 -0.42 2.24
C GLN A 208 16.77 0.59 2.13
N GLU A 209 15.58 0.13 1.77
CA GLU A 209 14.35 0.89 2.00
C GLU A 209 13.93 0.76 3.47
N GLN A 210 14.02 1.87 4.21
CA GLN A 210 13.58 1.95 5.59
C GLN A 210 12.06 1.92 5.66
N THR A 211 11.49 0.73 5.94
CA THR A 211 10.08 0.60 6.33
C THR A 211 9.94 0.99 7.80
N PHE A 212 9.35 2.15 8.08
CA PHE A 212 8.96 2.55 9.44
C PHE A 212 7.72 1.77 9.86
N THR A 213 7.92 0.66 10.56
CA THR A 213 6.88 0.11 11.44
C THR A 213 6.96 0.89 12.75
N ALA A 214 5.85 1.51 13.17
CA ALA A 214 5.75 2.03 14.52
C ALA A 214 5.71 0.83 15.47
N GLU A 215 6.84 0.55 16.11
CA GLU A 215 6.97 -0.45 17.15
C GLU A 215 6.17 0.03 18.37
N THR A 216 4.98 -0.53 18.57
CA THR A 216 4.19 -0.24 19.77
C THR A 216 4.73 -1.13 20.87
N GLN A 217 5.74 -0.66 21.59
CA GLN A 217 6.27 -1.34 22.76
C GLN A 217 5.25 -1.22 23.91
N PRO A 218 4.75 -2.33 24.48
CA PRO A 218 3.87 -2.28 25.63
C PRO A 218 4.71 -2.10 26.90
N SER A 219 4.56 -0.96 27.56
CA SER A 219 5.06 -0.77 28.93
C SER A 219 3.95 -1.04 29.95
N PRO A 220 4.27 -1.65 31.10
CA PRO A 220 3.29 -2.26 31.99
C PRO A 220 2.65 -1.23 32.93
N VAL A 221 1.32 -1.22 33.00
CA VAL A 221 0.59 -0.48 34.02
C VAL A 221 0.55 -1.31 35.30
N SER A 222 1.11 -0.75 36.37
CA SER A 222 1.20 -1.34 37.70
C SER A 222 -0.19 -1.61 38.30
N LEU A 223 -0.35 -2.80 38.89
CA LEU A 223 -1.54 -3.23 39.63
C LEU A 223 -1.68 -2.43 40.93
N GLY A 224 -2.74 -1.63 41.01
CA GLY A 224 -3.28 -1.10 42.26
C GLY A 224 -4.66 -1.69 42.52
N ASN A 225 -4.72 -2.81 43.23
CA ASN A 225 -5.95 -3.39 43.76
C ASN A 225 -6.48 -2.52 44.90
N ASN A 226 -7.67 -1.95 44.75
CA ASN A 226 -8.57 -1.68 45.88
C ASN A 226 -10.03 -1.58 45.39
N PHE A 227 -10.71 -2.72 45.39
CA PHE A 227 -12.16 -2.79 45.22
C PHE A 227 -12.82 -2.55 46.57
N ASN A 228 -13.40 -1.37 46.76
CA ASN A 228 -14.43 -1.12 47.77
C ASN A 228 -15.74 -0.83 47.01
N SER A 229 -16.57 -1.88 46.88
CA SER A 229 -17.88 -1.82 46.25
C SER A 229 -18.91 -1.20 47.21
N ARG A 230 -19.43 -0.03 46.85
CA ARG A 230 -20.68 0.54 47.40
C ARG A 230 -21.68 0.71 46.26
N PRO A 231 -22.92 0.20 46.36
CA PRO A 231 -23.90 0.33 45.28
C PRO A 231 -24.52 1.72 45.34
N SER A 232 -24.32 2.51 44.28
CA SER A 232 -25.06 3.75 44.06
C SER A 232 -26.06 3.52 42.92
N ASN A 233 -27.34 3.47 43.28
CA ASN A 233 -28.46 3.64 42.36
C ASN A 233 -28.36 5.03 41.72
N SER A 234 -27.87 5.12 40.48
CA SER A 234 -28.18 6.25 39.59
C SER A 234 -28.69 5.72 38.26
N LYS A 235 -29.99 5.89 38.06
CA LYS A 235 -30.68 5.60 36.81
C LYS A 235 -30.22 6.65 35.80
N LEU A 236 -29.35 6.28 34.86
CA LEU A 236 -29.02 7.16 33.72
C LEU A 236 -30.30 7.46 32.91
N PRO A 237 -30.52 8.70 32.47
CA PRO A 237 -31.60 9.01 31.54
C PRO A 237 -31.32 8.37 30.17
N PRO A 238 -32.38 7.95 29.44
CA PRO A 238 -32.23 7.38 28.11
C PRO A 238 -31.69 8.42 27.11
N PRO A 239 -30.96 7.98 26.07
CA PRO A 239 -30.46 8.86 25.02
C PRO A 239 -31.62 9.52 24.26
N PRO A 240 -31.46 10.77 23.78
CA PRO A 240 -32.50 11.42 23.01
C PRO A 240 -32.71 10.69 21.68
N THR A 241 -33.97 10.34 21.41
CA THR A 241 -34.46 9.81 20.14
C THR A 241 -34.20 10.83 19.03
N PRO A 242 -33.66 10.44 17.85
CA PRO A 242 -33.51 11.38 16.74
C PRO A 242 -34.90 11.77 16.20
N LEU A 243 -35.18 13.08 16.25
CA LEU A 243 -36.30 13.71 15.55
C LEU A 243 -36.12 13.51 14.04
N VAL A 244 -37.13 12.90 13.43
CA VAL A 244 -37.32 12.88 11.98
C VAL A 244 -37.71 14.28 11.51
N SER A 245 -37.05 14.72 10.44
CA SER A 245 -37.45 15.70 9.42
C SER A 245 -36.34 16.72 9.20
N ASN A 246 -35.60 16.54 8.11
CA ASN A 246 -35.39 17.57 7.09
C ASN A 246 -34.67 16.94 5.89
N GLU A 247 -35.41 16.87 4.80
CA GLU A 247 -34.92 16.60 3.45
C GLU A 247 -33.76 17.56 3.11
N PRO A 248 -32.64 17.08 2.55
CA PRO A 248 -31.56 17.97 2.12
C PRO A 248 -32.07 18.90 1.01
N PRO A 249 -31.71 20.20 1.01
CA PRO A 249 -32.15 21.12 -0.03
C PRO A 249 -31.68 20.65 -1.41
N PRO A 250 -32.49 20.86 -2.47
CA PRO A 250 -32.12 20.48 -3.82
C PRO A 250 -30.83 21.20 -4.25
N LEU A 251 -29.94 20.44 -4.88
CA LEU A 251 -28.71 20.96 -5.50
C LEU A 251 -29.06 22.08 -6.50
N PRO A 252 -28.24 23.15 -6.60
CA PRO A 252 -28.47 24.22 -7.56
C PRO A 252 -28.45 23.69 -9.00
N ASN A 253 -29.39 24.17 -9.81
CA ASN A 253 -29.52 23.83 -11.22
C ASN A 253 -28.33 24.42 -12.01
N PHE A 254 -27.71 23.63 -12.90
CA PHE A 254 -26.44 23.96 -13.57
C PHE A 254 -26.56 24.99 -14.71
N SER A 255 -27.68 25.71 -14.82
CA SER A 255 -27.94 26.63 -15.94
C SER A 255 -27.68 28.12 -15.65
N GLU A 256 -27.14 28.49 -14.49
CA GLU A 256 -26.88 29.90 -14.11
C GLU A 256 -25.42 30.22 -13.76
N LEU A 257 -24.48 29.29 -13.98
CA LEU A 257 -23.04 29.61 -13.84
C LEU A 257 -22.53 30.33 -15.10
N PRO A 258 -21.89 31.49 -14.99
CA PRO A 258 -21.25 32.13 -16.14
C PRO A 258 -20.18 31.19 -16.72
N PRO A 259 -19.98 31.16 -18.05
CA PRO A 259 -19.03 30.27 -18.67
C PRO A 259 -17.63 30.53 -18.10
N LEU A 260 -16.99 29.48 -17.58
CA LEU A 260 -15.58 29.52 -17.21
C LEU A 260 -14.78 29.85 -18.46
N GLN A 261 -14.26 31.07 -18.53
CA GLN A 261 -13.26 31.43 -19.52
C GLN A 261 -12.04 30.51 -19.35
N PRO A 262 -11.44 30.00 -20.43
CA PRO A 262 -10.22 29.21 -20.34
C PRO A 262 -9.14 30.01 -19.60
N PRO A 263 -8.31 29.37 -18.75
CA PRO A 263 -7.27 30.07 -18.03
C PRO A 263 -6.32 30.73 -19.02
N THR A 264 -6.22 32.06 -18.94
CA THR A 264 -5.21 32.85 -19.63
C THR A 264 -3.84 32.36 -19.19
N THR A 265 -3.00 32.08 -20.18
CA THR A 265 -1.62 31.64 -20.05
C THR A 265 -0.78 32.73 -19.36
N LYS A 266 -0.69 32.67 -18.03
CA LYS A 266 0.42 33.26 -17.30
C LYS A 266 1.49 32.20 -17.11
N SER A 267 2.54 32.33 -17.92
CA SER A 267 3.81 31.63 -17.76
C SER A 267 4.29 31.72 -16.30
N VAL A 268 4.32 30.58 -15.61
CA VAL A 268 5.11 30.38 -14.39
C VAL A 268 6.08 29.25 -14.70
N SER A 269 7.25 29.64 -15.18
CA SER A 269 8.44 28.79 -15.14
C SER A 269 8.75 28.47 -13.69
N GLY A 270 8.46 27.24 -13.28
CA GLY A 270 8.66 26.76 -11.92
C GLY A 270 8.48 25.25 -11.81
N VAL A 271 8.85 24.50 -12.84
CA VAL A 271 9.02 23.05 -12.75
C VAL A 271 10.42 22.82 -12.21
N VAL A 272 10.55 22.38 -10.97
CA VAL A 272 11.82 21.90 -10.43
C VAL A 272 12.16 20.62 -11.20
N PRO A 273 13.31 20.56 -11.90
CA PRO A 273 13.72 19.36 -12.60
C PRO A 273 14.10 18.26 -11.61
N PRO A 274 13.91 16.97 -11.97
CA PRO A 274 14.41 15.85 -11.17
C PRO A 274 15.94 15.93 -11.02
N PRO A 275 16.52 15.44 -9.91
CA PRO A 275 17.96 15.53 -9.67
C PRO A 275 18.74 14.76 -10.75
N SER A 276 19.63 15.47 -11.45
CA SER A 276 20.54 14.89 -12.44
C SER A 276 21.58 13.99 -11.79
N PRO A 277 21.86 12.78 -12.33
CA PRO A 277 22.96 11.94 -11.88
C PRO A 277 24.21 12.33 -12.67
N ASN A 278 24.85 13.45 -12.33
CA ASN A 278 26.24 13.69 -12.72
C ASN A 278 26.86 14.88 -11.98
N ALA A 279 27.59 14.57 -10.92
CA ALA A 279 28.72 15.35 -10.45
C ALA A 279 29.67 14.41 -9.68
N MET A 280 30.34 13.54 -10.42
CA MET A 280 31.48 12.79 -9.90
C MET A 280 32.64 13.78 -9.72
N ARG A 281 32.83 14.26 -8.49
CA ARG A 281 34.08 14.84 -8.00
C ARG A 281 34.27 14.41 -6.55
N SER A 282 35.18 13.47 -6.32
CA SER A 282 35.75 13.24 -5.00
C SER A 282 36.51 14.49 -4.55
N PRO A 283 36.52 14.84 -3.25
CA PRO A 283 37.51 14.19 -2.38
C PRO A 283 37.02 13.88 -0.95
N SER A 284 37.82 13.02 -0.30
CA SER A 284 38.02 12.88 1.14
C SER A 284 37.05 12.02 1.96
N ARG A 285 37.62 10.95 2.53
CA ARG A 285 37.14 10.21 3.71
C ARG A 285 36.75 11.17 4.84
N SER A 286 35.52 11.08 5.31
CA SER A 286 35.17 11.33 6.71
C SER A 286 33.95 10.48 7.10
N THR A 287 34.06 9.84 8.26
CA THR A 287 32.99 9.16 8.99
C THR A 287 31.85 10.14 9.27
N GLY A 288 30.63 9.89 8.78
CA GLY A 288 29.50 10.81 8.98
C GLY A 288 28.15 10.10 8.95
N THR A 289 27.35 10.34 10.00
CA THR A 289 25.93 10.01 10.14
C THR A 289 25.15 10.24 8.85
N THR A 290 24.39 9.25 8.37
CA THR A 290 23.42 9.42 7.27
C THR A 290 22.32 10.37 7.71
N GLN A 291 22.52 11.66 7.50
CA GLN A 291 21.57 12.70 7.87
C GLN A 291 20.47 12.79 6.80
N SER A 292 19.25 12.44 7.19
CA SER A 292 18.07 12.52 6.31
C SER A 292 17.31 13.81 6.57
N TYR A 293 16.84 14.47 5.52
CA TYR A 293 16.12 15.73 5.57
C TYR A 293 14.67 15.49 5.20
N ARG A 294 13.76 15.65 6.17
CA ARG A 294 12.32 15.54 5.94
C ARG A 294 11.73 16.94 5.76
N VAL A 295 11.06 17.18 4.63
CA VAL A 295 10.40 18.47 4.39
C VAL A 295 8.91 18.32 4.71
N VAL A 296 8.43 19.11 5.67
CA VAL A 296 7.01 19.13 6.06
C VAL A 296 6.45 20.54 6.00
N VAL A 297 5.16 20.68 5.75
CA VAL A 297 4.48 21.98 5.61
C VAL A 297 3.21 22.03 6.43
N ALA A 298 3.01 23.14 7.14
CA ALA A 298 1.81 23.37 7.92
C ALA A 298 0.62 23.59 7.00
N VAL A 299 -0.46 22.86 7.25
CA VAL A 299 -1.72 23.00 6.52
C VAL A 299 -2.84 23.32 7.49
N ASN A 300 -3.36 24.55 7.39
CA ASN A 300 -4.43 25.05 8.26
C ASN A 300 -5.80 25.03 7.56
N SER A 301 -5.84 24.71 6.26
CA SER A 301 -7.06 24.68 5.46
C SER A 301 -7.02 23.59 4.37
N SER A 302 -8.20 23.16 3.92
CA SER A 302 -8.31 22.26 2.75
C SER A 302 -7.70 22.87 1.48
N ARG A 303 -7.68 24.21 1.36
CA ARG A 303 -7.06 24.91 0.23
C ARG A 303 -5.53 24.76 0.24
N ASP A 304 -4.91 24.85 1.41
CA ASP A 304 -3.46 24.66 1.54
C ASP A 304 -3.07 23.21 1.22
N LYS A 305 -3.89 22.25 1.68
CA LYS A 305 -3.70 20.83 1.33
C LYS A 305 -3.76 20.59 -0.18
N THR A 306 -4.71 21.20 -0.88
CA THR A 306 -4.80 21.11 -2.34
C THR A 306 -3.59 21.75 -3.03
N ARG A 307 -3.12 22.91 -2.56
CA ARG A 307 -1.92 23.61 -3.09
C ARG A 307 -0.63 22.82 -2.88
N VAL A 308 -0.47 22.18 -1.71
CA VAL A 308 0.67 21.29 -1.47
C VAL A 308 0.62 20.11 -2.42
N ARG A 309 -0.56 19.49 -2.57
CA ARG A 309 -0.75 18.30 -3.43
C ARG A 309 -0.71 18.60 -4.92
N SER A 310 -0.85 19.86 -5.35
CA SER A 310 -0.66 20.22 -6.76
C SER A 310 0.82 20.22 -7.17
N LEU A 311 1.75 20.50 -6.24
CA LEU A 311 3.19 20.42 -6.51
C LEU A 311 3.80 19.09 -6.07
N PHE A 312 3.29 18.53 -4.97
CA PHE A 312 3.75 17.27 -4.41
C PHE A 312 2.54 16.33 -4.24
N PRO A 313 2.09 15.65 -5.31
CA PRO A 313 0.92 14.78 -5.27
C PRO A 313 1.02 13.67 -4.22
N GLU A 314 2.26 13.22 -3.97
CA GLU A 314 2.61 12.19 -2.99
C GLU A 314 2.68 12.72 -1.54
N ALA A 315 2.30 13.98 -1.31
CA ALA A 315 2.30 14.56 0.03
C ALA A 315 1.25 13.91 0.93
N PHE A 316 1.71 13.28 2.01
CA PHE A 316 0.87 12.58 2.97
C PHE A 316 0.80 13.31 4.31
N SER A 317 -0.32 13.11 5.03
CA SER A 317 -0.57 13.79 6.30
C SER A 317 0.32 13.22 7.39
N THR A 318 0.93 14.12 8.17
CA THR A 318 1.78 13.80 9.31
C THR A 318 1.52 14.78 10.45
N SER A 319 2.06 14.52 11.64
CA SER A 319 2.01 15.45 12.77
C SER A 319 3.41 15.81 13.22
N TYR A 320 3.66 17.10 13.45
CA TYR A 320 4.90 17.58 14.05
C TYR A 320 4.58 18.55 15.18
N GLN A 321 5.09 18.28 16.38
CA GLN A 321 4.81 19.07 17.60
C GLN A 321 3.30 19.26 17.86
N GLY A 322 2.49 18.21 17.65
CA GLY A 322 1.04 18.25 17.86
C GLY A 322 0.24 19.02 16.80
N ARG A 323 0.89 19.56 15.76
CA ARG A 323 0.24 20.26 14.65
C ARG A 323 0.11 19.36 13.43
N SER A 324 -1.02 19.46 12.73
CA SER A 324 -1.27 18.76 11.46
C SER A 324 -0.41 19.34 10.35
N MET A 325 0.40 18.51 9.72
CA MET A 325 1.32 18.87 8.64
C MET A 325 1.13 17.93 7.43
N LEU A 326 1.70 18.30 6.28
CA LEU A 326 1.92 17.39 5.16
C LEU A 326 3.43 17.19 4.98
N GLN A 327 3.86 15.93 4.87
CA GLN A 327 5.23 15.62 4.44
C GLN A 327 5.26 15.53 2.92
N VAL A 328 6.17 16.25 2.28
CA VAL A 328 6.30 16.27 0.81
C VAL A 328 7.43 15.39 0.29
N GLY A 329 8.38 15.02 1.14
CA GLY A 329 9.50 14.17 0.74
C GLY A 329 10.50 13.94 1.87
N LEU A 330 11.35 12.92 1.66
CA LEU A 330 12.52 12.61 2.46
C LEU A 330 13.73 12.65 1.52
N PHE A 331 14.76 13.40 1.90
CA PHE A 331 15.92 13.67 1.06
C PHE A 331 17.19 13.26 1.80
N SER A 332 18.15 12.65 1.11
CA SER A 332 19.50 12.39 1.64
C SER A 332 20.42 13.61 1.54
N ASP A 333 20.01 14.61 0.76
CA ASP A 333 20.79 15.79 0.42
C ASP A 333 20.05 17.07 0.87
N LYS A 334 20.79 17.96 1.55
CA LYS A 334 20.23 19.20 2.12
C LYS A 334 19.78 20.17 1.03
N ASP A 335 20.51 20.28 -0.07
CA ASP A 335 20.21 21.22 -1.14
C ASP A 335 18.93 20.81 -1.87
N ASN A 336 18.70 19.51 -2.04
CA ASN A 336 17.45 18.99 -2.59
C ASN A 336 16.26 19.23 -1.65
N ALA A 337 16.45 19.07 -0.33
CA ALA A 337 15.42 19.43 0.65
C ALA A 337 15.10 20.94 0.61
N GLN A 338 16.13 21.79 0.45
CA GLN A 338 15.97 23.24 0.32
C GLN A 338 15.26 23.66 -0.96
N LYS A 339 15.48 22.97 -2.09
CA LYS A 339 14.72 23.21 -3.33
C LYS A 339 13.24 22.91 -3.13
N ALA A 340 12.91 21.77 -2.53
CA ALA A 340 11.52 21.42 -2.23
C ALA A 340 10.87 22.43 -1.26
N GLU A 341 11.63 22.90 -0.27
CA GLU A 341 11.22 23.99 0.62
C GLU A 341 10.93 25.28 -0.14
N GLN A 342 11.83 25.72 -1.04
CA GLN A 342 11.66 26.93 -1.83
C GLN A 342 10.43 26.88 -2.73
N SER A 343 10.14 25.74 -3.35
CA SER A 343 8.91 25.55 -4.14
C SER A 343 7.64 25.76 -3.32
N LEU A 344 7.63 25.26 -2.08
CA LEU A 344 6.50 25.46 -1.16
C LEU A 344 6.39 26.91 -0.68
N ARG A 345 7.52 27.57 -0.41
CA ARG A 345 7.55 29.02 -0.10
C ARG A 345 7.01 29.86 -1.26
N GLY A 346 7.28 29.46 -2.50
CA GLY A 346 6.73 30.07 -3.71
C GLY A 346 5.19 30.04 -3.79
N LEU A 347 4.54 29.08 -3.12
CA LEU A 347 3.08 29.01 -2.98
C LEU A 347 2.53 29.83 -1.79
N GLY A 348 3.38 30.58 -1.10
CA GLY A 348 3.02 31.30 0.13
C GLY A 348 2.85 30.40 1.34
N LEU A 349 3.35 29.16 1.29
CA LEU A 349 3.29 28.21 2.39
C LEU A 349 4.54 28.32 3.28
N LYS A 350 4.43 27.78 4.50
CA LYS A 350 5.52 27.78 5.50
C LYS A 350 6.04 26.36 5.73
N PRO A 351 6.93 25.85 4.86
CA PRO A 351 7.60 24.57 5.07
C PRO A 351 8.70 24.67 6.14
N ILE A 352 9.06 23.53 6.71
CA ILE A 352 10.18 23.34 7.62
C ILE A 352 10.94 22.08 7.22
N ILE A 353 12.26 22.11 7.37
CA ILE A 353 13.13 20.95 7.20
C ILE A 353 13.44 20.37 8.58
N ILE A 354 13.24 19.06 8.74
CA ILE A 354 13.52 18.30 9.96
C ILE A 354 14.70 17.36 9.65
N HIS A 355 15.64 17.25 10.58
CA HIS A 355 16.85 16.41 10.48
C HIS A 355 16.72 15.12 11.29
#